data_AF-A0A2K0TUE4-F1
#
_entry.id   AF-A0A2K0TUE4-F1
#
_cell.length_a   1.000
_cell.length_b   1.000
_cell.length_c   1.000
_cell.angle_alpha   90.00
_cell.angle_beta   90.00
_cell.angle_gamma   90.00
#
_symmetry.space_group_name_H-M   'P 1'
#
loop_
_entity.id
_entity.type
_entity.pdbx_description
1 polymer ?
#
loop_
_entity_poly.entity_id
_entity_poly.type
_entity_poly.pdbx_seq_one_letter_code
_entity_poly.pdbx_strand_id
1 'polypeptide(L)'
;MGHNYPDITFQKVKKEAMLGEGLESRFTLTAGQSISFILRNDIPNHIAEVITDEIVDHQQHDTQMFWYNFITQSKYKGRWREVNYTFLEALLTRSIEPTGAIIAAPTFSLPEDIGGVRNWDYRFSWVRDSSFTIYILLRLGFKAEADAYMEFIMERFTQSIGPDGGLPIMFTIRGETDIPEITLDHFEGYRGSAPVRIGNGAAFHLQFDVYGELMDSIYLYNKYGKPVSWDIWCAVRRMLDYVLTIIGKTDMSIWEVRGDKQRFTISQVFLWVAFDRGLRLAEKRCLPCPNRAKWLEARDSIYEEIMEKGYNKEMKSFIQSYEANTVLDSSILLAPLVFFISPSDPRFTSTLDRIMLPPEEGGLTSTGLVYRYDTDASDDGVGGRDGAFSICTFWLVEAMTRASIHEPKYLPRALNLFQNMLQFSNHLSMFSEEIARSGEQLGNTPQAFSHLSLISAAFNLDRVFEGWQDSR
;
A
#
# COMPACT_ATOMS: atom_id res chain seq x y z
N MET A 1 -39.28 -16.72 -39.31
CA MET A 1 -38.56 -17.71 -38.51
C MET A 1 -38.58 -17.19 -37.09
N GLY A 2 -39.25 -17.87 -36.16
CA GLY A 2 -39.32 -17.41 -34.77
C GLY A 2 -37.93 -17.46 -34.15
N HIS A 3 -37.43 -16.34 -33.64
CA HIS A 3 -36.18 -16.32 -32.91
C HIS A 3 -36.35 -17.20 -31.67
N ASN A 4 -35.58 -18.30 -31.61
CA ASN A 4 -35.61 -19.26 -30.51
C ASN A 4 -34.64 -18.79 -29.42
N TYR A 5 -34.94 -17.65 -28.79
CA TYR A 5 -34.20 -17.18 -27.62
C TYR A 5 -34.72 -17.88 -26.36
N PRO A 6 -33.83 -18.25 -25.41
CA PRO A 6 -34.27 -18.79 -24.13
C PRO A 6 -35.07 -17.73 -23.36
N ASP A 7 -36.34 -18.00 -23.07
CA ASP A 7 -37.16 -17.15 -22.21
C ASP A 7 -36.82 -17.42 -20.74
N ILE A 8 -36.46 -16.36 -20.02
CA ILE A 8 -35.95 -16.43 -18.65
C ILE A 8 -36.77 -15.52 -17.78
N THR A 9 -37.55 -16.13 -16.90
CA THR A 9 -38.32 -15.43 -15.88
C THR A 9 -37.65 -15.60 -14.53
N PHE A 10 -37.35 -14.49 -13.87
CA PHE A 10 -36.90 -14.50 -12.47
C PHE A 10 -38.11 -14.51 -11.53
N GLN A 11 -38.02 -15.31 -10.48
CA GLN A 11 -38.98 -15.37 -9.40
C GLN A 11 -38.36 -14.79 -8.13
N LYS A 12 -39.15 -14.01 -7.40
CA LYS A 12 -38.77 -13.58 -6.05
C LYS A 12 -38.88 -14.76 -5.10
N VAL A 13 -37.82 -15.02 -4.35
CA VAL A 13 -37.76 -16.10 -3.36
C VAL A 13 -37.31 -15.54 -2.01
N LYS A 14 -37.86 -16.07 -0.92
CA LYS A 14 -37.38 -15.76 0.43
C LYS A 14 -36.98 -17.08 1.10
N LYS A 15 -35.69 -17.25 1.37
CA LYS A 15 -35.14 -18.44 2.04
C LYS A 15 -34.88 -18.10 3.51
N GLU A 16 -34.89 -19.10 4.38
CA GLU A 16 -34.78 -18.93 5.84
C GLU A 16 -33.49 -18.19 6.27
N ALA A 17 -32.41 -18.35 5.51
CA ALA A 17 -31.12 -17.67 5.74
C ALA A 17 -31.00 -16.29 5.05
N MET A 18 -32.02 -15.81 4.34
CA MET A 18 -31.96 -14.53 3.62
C MET A 18 -32.57 -13.38 4.44
N LEU A 19 -31.85 -12.26 4.51
CA LEU A 19 -32.35 -11.02 5.13
C LEU A 19 -33.43 -10.31 4.31
N GLY A 20 -33.64 -10.71 3.06
CA GLY A 20 -34.60 -10.10 2.13
C GLY A 20 -35.07 -11.07 1.04
N GLU A 21 -35.82 -10.55 0.07
CA GLU A 21 -36.16 -11.30 -1.13
C GLU A 21 -34.92 -11.44 -2.03
N GLY A 22 -34.64 -12.65 -2.49
CA GLY A 22 -33.71 -12.94 -3.58
C GLY A 22 -34.43 -13.11 -4.92
N LEU A 23 -33.66 -13.15 -6.01
CA LEU A 23 -34.15 -13.50 -7.34
C LEU A 23 -33.57 -14.85 -7.75
N GLU A 24 -34.44 -15.76 -8.22
CA GLU A 24 -34.06 -17.09 -8.68
C GLU A 24 -34.67 -17.38 -10.06
N SER A 25 -33.90 -18.02 -10.95
CA SER A 25 -34.40 -18.53 -12.22
C SER A 25 -33.69 -19.84 -12.58
N ARG A 26 -34.39 -20.74 -13.28
CA ARG A 26 -33.85 -21.98 -13.81
C ARG A 26 -34.31 -22.13 -15.26
N PHE A 27 -33.35 -22.26 -16.17
CA PHE A 27 -33.59 -22.40 -17.60
C PHE A 27 -32.54 -23.33 -18.23
N THR A 28 -32.80 -23.79 -19.46
CA THR A 28 -31.92 -24.70 -20.20
C THR A 28 -31.43 -24.03 -21.46
N LEU A 29 -30.12 -24.07 -21.70
CA LEU A 29 -29.51 -23.65 -22.96
C LEU A 29 -29.27 -24.87 -23.86
N THR A 30 -29.54 -24.73 -25.15
CA THR A 30 -29.15 -25.72 -26.17
C THR A 30 -27.82 -25.32 -26.81
N ALA A 31 -27.14 -26.26 -27.46
CA ALA A 31 -25.89 -25.99 -28.17
C ALA A 31 -26.04 -24.80 -29.15
N GLY A 32 -25.13 -23.82 -29.04
CA GLY A 32 -25.14 -22.60 -29.84
C GLY A 32 -25.92 -21.43 -29.24
N GLN A 33 -26.64 -21.61 -28.13
CA GLN A 33 -27.25 -20.49 -27.39
C GLN A 33 -26.27 -19.90 -26.37
N SER A 34 -26.33 -18.58 -26.19
CA SER A 34 -25.60 -17.82 -25.18
C SER A 34 -26.57 -16.91 -24.41
N ILE A 35 -26.14 -16.46 -23.23
CA ILE A 35 -26.84 -15.46 -22.44
C ILE A 35 -25.84 -14.52 -21.77
N SER A 36 -26.20 -13.24 -21.71
CA SER A 36 -25.51 -12.22 -20.93
C SER A 36 -26.36 -11.83 -19.72
N PHE A 37 -25.79 -11.89 -18.52
CA PHE A 37 -26.42 -11.38 -17.30
C PHE A 37 -25.93 -9.97 -17.01
N ILE A 38 -26.85 -9.04 -16.81
CA ILE A 38 -26.53 -7.62 -16.66
C ILE A 38 -27.12 -7.13 -15.34
N LEU A 39 -26.24 -6.80 -14.40
CA LEU A 39 -26.61 -6.12 -13.18
C LEU A 39 -26.33 -4.63 -13.38
N ARG A 40 -27.39 -3.83 -13.56
CA ARG A 40 -27.29 -2.39 -13.77
C ARG A 40 -28.13 -1.63 -12.75
N ASN A 41 -27.68 -0.44 -12.37
CA ASN A 41 -28.48 0.51 -11.63
C ASN A 41 -29.14 1.49 -12.62
N ASP A 42 -30.46 1.43 -12.79
CA ASP A 42 -31.19 2.28 -13.74
C ASP A 42 -31.35 3.70 -13.18
N ILE A 43 -30.29 4.49 -13.35
CA ILE A 43 -30.26 5.92 -13.04
C ILE A 43 -31.00 6.74 -14.10
N PRO A 44 -31.55 7.93 -13.75
CA PRO A 44 -32.13 8.83 -14.73
C PRO A 44 -31.11 9.20 -15.83
N ASN A 45 -31.52 9.15 -17.09
CA ASN A 45 -30.69 9.45 -18.27
C ASN A 45 -29.54 8.46 -18.54
N HIS A 46 -29.75 7.16 -18.28
CA HIS A 46 -28.78 6.14 -18.69
C HIS A 46 -28.54 6.17 -20.22
N ILE A 47 -27.28 5.98 -20.63
CA ILE A 47 -26.84 6.08 -22.05
C ILE A 47 -27.52 5.00 -22.92
N ALA A 48 -27.84 3.86 -22.34
CA ALA A 48 -28.56 2.76 -22.98
C ALA A 48 -29.86 2.45 -22.22
N GLU A 49 -31.01 2.87 -22.77
CA GLU A 49 -32.33 2.61 -22.18
C GLU A 49 -32.69 1.11 -22.29
N VAL A 50 -32.47 0.53 -23.48
CA VAL A 50 -32.63 -0.91 -23.77
C VAL A 50 -31.25 -1.53 -23.97
N ILE A 51 -30.97 -2.66 -23.31
CA ILE A 51 -29.73 -3.39 -23.54
C ILE A 51 -29.95 -4.43 -24.65
N THR A 52 -29.20 -4.30 -25.72
CA THR A 52 -29.15 -5.25 -26.84
C THR A 52 -27.83 -6.01 -26.82
N ASP A 53 -27.77 -7.16 -27.51
CA ASP A 53 -26.52 -7.93 -27.66
C ASP A 53 -25.40 -7.07 -28.26
N GLU A 54 -25.73 -6.24 -29.27
CA GLU A 54 -24.78 -5.31 -29.89
C GLU A 54 -24.17 -4.33 -28.88
N ILE A 55 -24.97 -3.80 -27.93
CA ILE A 55 -24.47 -2.91 -26.88
C ILE A 55 -23.53 -3.66 -25.94
N VAL A 56 -23.86 -4.91 -25.57
CA VAL A 56 -23.00 -5.72 -24.70
C VAL A 56 -21.67 -6.04 -25.38
N ASP A 57 -21.71 -6.43 -26.65
CA ASP A 57 -20.52 -6.72 -27.45
C ASP A 57 -19.65 -5.47 -27.62
N HIS A 58 -20.26 -4.31 -27.88
CA HIS A 58 -19.54 -3.03 -27.93
C HIS A 58 -18.92 -2.66 -26.58
N GLN A 59 -19.64 -2.80 -25.46
CA GLN A 59 -19.09 -2.51 -24.13
C GLN A 59 -17.92 -3.45 -23.78
N GLN A 60 -18.01 -4.73 -24.14
CA GLN A 60 -16.91 -5.66 -23.98
C GLN A 60 -15.69 -5.24 -24.81
N HIS A 61 -15.91 -4.89 -26.08
CA HIS A 61 -14.85 -4.43 -26.97
C HIS A 61 -14.18 -3.14 -26.46
N ASP A 62 -14.98 -2.14 -26.08
CA ASP A 62 -14.50 -0.86 -25.56
C ASP A 62 -13.72 -1.04 -24.26
N THR A 63 -14.17 -1.94 -23.38
CA THR A 63 -13.44 -2.30 -22.16
C THR A 63 -12.07 -2.92 -22.48
N GLN A 64 -12.02 -3.86 -23.42
CA GLN A 64 -10.76 -4.48 -23.85
C GLN A 64 -9.80 -3.46 -24.49
N MET A 65 -10.33 -2.60 -25.36
CA MET A 65 -9.56 -1.55 -26.03
C MET A 65 -9.04 -0.52 -25.03
N PHE A 66 -9.84 -0.16 -24.03
CA PHE A 66 -9.41 0.73 -22.95
C PHE A 66 -8.20 0.14 -22.22
N TRP A 67 -8.28 -1.11 -21.75
CA TRP A 67 -7.18 -1.75 -21.01
C TRP A 67 -5.93 -1.93 -21.88
N TYR A 68 -6.10 -2.33 -23.14
CA TYR A 68 -5.00 -2.40 -24.10
C TYR A 68 -4.30 -1.04 -24.24
N ASN A 69 -5.07 0.03 -24.49
CA ASN A 69 -4.54 1.38 -24.64
C ASN A 69 -3.93 1.92 -23.34
N PHE A 70 -4.46 1.53 -22.18
CA PHE A 70 -3.90 1.89 -20.89
C PHE A 70 -2.53 1.23 -20.65
N ILE A 71 -2.46 -0.10 -20.76
CA ILE A 71 -1.24 -0.88 -20.46
C ILE A 71 -0.11 -0.54 -21.43
N THR A 72 -0.43 -0.26 -22.70
CA THR A 72 0.57 0.12 -23.71
C THR A 72 1.28 1.45 -23.41
N GLN A 73 0.73 2.31 -22.55
CA GLN A 73 1.40 3.54 -22.10
C GLN A 73 2.60 3.27 -21.18
N SER A 74 2.67 2.07 -20.59
CA SER A 74 3.75 1.71 -19.66
C SER A 74 5.13 1.78 -20.31
N LYS A 75 6.01 2.55 -19.67
CA LYS A 75 7.41 2.74 -20.06
C LYS A 75 8.31 1.58 -19.63
N TYR A 76 7.83 0.68 -18.79
CA TYR A 76 8.62 -0.46 -18.33
C TYR A 76 8.80 -1.50 -19.45
N LYS A 77 10.07 -1.82 -19.74
CA LYS A 77 10.49 -2.81 -20.76
C LYS A 77 11.38 -3.92 -20.18
N GLY A 78 11.40 -4.04 -18.86
CA GLY A 78 12.23 -4.99 -18.13
C GLY A 78 11.70 -6.43 -18.15
N ARG A 79 12.37 -7.32 -17.41
CA ARG A 79 12.19 -8.77 -17.48
C ARG A 79 10.81 -9.24 -17.00
N TRP A 80 10.16 -8.50 -16.11
CA TRP A 80 8.91 -8.91 -15.45
C TRP A 80 7.68 -8.17 -16.00
N ARG A 81 7.65 -7.95 -17.32
CA ARG A 81 6.62 -7.15 -18.01
C ARG A 81 5.20 -7.66 -17.75
N GLU A 82 4.97 -8.97 -17.83
CA GLU A 82 3.65 -9.58 -17.64
C GLU A 82 3.13 -9.40 -16.21
N VAL A 83 4.02 -9.51 -15.21
CA VAL A 83 3.69 -9.29 -13.81
C VAL A 83 3.29 -7.82 -13.58
N ASN A 84 4.02 -6.89 -14.18
CA ASN A 84 3.71 -5.46 -14.08
C ASN A 84 2.41 -5.07 -14.80
N TYR A 85 2.00 -5.80 -15.84
CA TYR A 85 0.76 -5.54 -16.58
C TYR A 85 -0.47 -5.96 -15.80
N THR A 86 -0.43 -7.15 -15.25
CA THR A 86 -1.50 -7.65 -14.39
C THR A 86 -1.66 -6.78 -13.13
N PHE A 87 -0.56 -6.23 -12.62
CA PHE A 87 -0.59 -5.21 -11.58
C PHE A 87 -1.31 -3.92 -12.01
N LEU A 88 -1.03 -3.40 -13.21
CA LEU A 88 -1.57 -2.11 -13.63
C LEU A 88 -3.09 -2.16 -13.71
N GLU A 89 -3.62 -3.32 -14.08
CA GLU A 89 -5.04 -3.64 -14.01
C GLU A 89 -5.55 -3.64 -12.56
N ALA A 90 -4.83 -4.31 -11.66
CA ALA A 90 -5.15 -4.30 -10.23
C ALA A 90 -5.05 -2.90 -9.58
N LEU A 91 -4.18 -2.01 -10.08
CA LEU A 91 -4.05 -0.64 -9.59
C LEU A 91 -5.17 0.27 -10.08
N LEU A 92 -5.49 0.20 -11.36
CA LEU A 92 -6.54 1.04 -11.91
C LEU A 92 -7.94 0.58 -11.46
N THR A 93 -8.16 -0.71 -11.20
CA THR A 93 -9.41 -1.20 -10.58
C THR A 93 -9.65 -0.64 -9.16
N ARG A 94 -8.61 -0.10 -8.52
CA ARG A 94 -8.69 0.58 -7.22
C ARG A 94 -8.69 2.10 -7.34
N SER A 95 -8.50 2.63 -8.56
CA SER A 95 -8.57 4.05 -8.85
C SER A 95 -10.02 4.47 -9.06
N ILE A 96 -10.47 5.44 -8.28
CA ILE A 96 -11.82 5.99 -8.35
C ILE A 96 -11.79 7.17 -9.30
N GLU A 97 -12.07 6.91 -10.58
CA GLU A 97 -11.98 7.89 -11.68
C GLU A 97 -12.59 9.28 -11.34
N PRO A 98 -13.77 9.38 -10.70
CA PRO A 98 -14.36 10.69 -10.38
C PRO A 98 -13.54 11.55 -9.40
N THR A 99 -12.69 10.94 -8.59
CA THR A 99 -11.96 11.63 -7.50
C THR A 99 -10.45 11.52 -7.61
N GLY A 100 -9.94 10.53 -8.36
CA GLY A 100 -8.52 10.16 -8.35
C GLY A 100 -8.08 9.36 -7.13
N ALA A 101 -8.97 9.06 -6.17
CA ALA A 101 -8.63 8.29 -4.97
C ALA A 101 -8.18 6.88 -5.33
N ILE A 102 -7.16 6.38 -4.65
CA ILE A 102 -6.71 4.99 -4.77
C ILE A 102 -6.90 4.30 -3.42
N ILE A 103 -7.67 3.22 -3.40
CA ILE A 103 -7.94 2.45 -2.18
C ILE A 103 -6.87 1.38 -1.94
N ALA A 104 -6.67 1.02 -0.67
CA ALA A 104 -5.72 -0.02 -0.24
C ALA A 104 -6.11 -1.40 -0.78
N ALA A 105 -7.40 -1.76 -0.78
CA ALA A 105 -7.91 -2.95 -1.47
C ALA A 105 -9.43 -2.81 -1.73
N PRO A 106 -9.98 -3.45 -2.77
CA PRO A 106 -11.43 -3.46 -3.04
C PRO A 106 -12.20 -4.47 -2.17
N THR A 107 -11.61 -4.92 -1.07
CA THR A 107 -12.14 -5.96 -0.17
C THR A 107 -12.17 -5.48 1.27
N PHE A 108 -12.95 -6.17 2.09
CA PHE A 108 -13.06 -5.94 3.52
C PHE A 108 -13.30 -7.26 4.24
N SER A 109 -12.86 -7.34 5.49
CA SER A 109 -13.07 -8.48 6.38
C SER A 109 -12.55 -9.82 5.86
N LEU A 110 -11.52 -9.79 5.03
CA LEU A 110 -10.75 -10.98 4.73
C LEU A 110 -9.70 -11.19 5.85
N PRO A 111 -9.58 -12.42 6.39
CA PRO A 111 -8.78 -12.69 7.58
C PRO A 111 -7.26 -12.76 7.34
N GLU A 112 -6.48 -12.12 8.20
CA GLU A 112 -5.01 -12.32 8.31
C GLU A 112 -4.67 -13.70 8.92
N ASP A 113 -5.62 -14.35 9.61
CA ASP A 113 -5.53 -15.74 10.08
C ASP A 113 -6.91 -16.40 10.02
N ILE A 114 -7.04 -17.57 9.39
CA ILE A 114 -8.35 -18.22 9.20
C ILE A 114 -8.96 -18.61 10.54
N GLY A 115 -10.18 -18.15 10.81
CA GLY A 115 -10.86 -18.29 12.10
C GLY A 115 -10.42 -17.26 13.14
N GLY A 116 -9.46 -16.40 12.79
CA GLY A 116 -8.98 -15.31 13.61
C GLY A 116 -9.85 -14.06 13.56
N VAL A 117 -9.46 -13.07 14.37
CA VAL A 117 -10.21 -11.82 14.57
C VAL A 117 -9.68 -10.64 13.77
N ARG A 118 -8.57 -10.82 13.03
CA ARG A 118 -7.86 -9.80 12.25
C ARG A 118 -8.48 -9.67 10.86
N ASN A 119 -9.64 -9.01 10.80
CA ASN A 119 -10.46 -8.90 9.58
C ASN A 119 -10.82 -7.42 9.37
N TRP A 120 -10.09 -6.73 8.48
CA TRP A 120 -10.15 -5.26 8.34
C TRP A 120 -10.81 -4.80 7.04
N ASP A 121 -11.35 -3.58 7.02
CA ASP A 121 -11.89 -2.94 5.82
C ASP A 121 -10.82 -2.05 5.16
N TYR A 122 -10.47 -2.36 3.91
CA TYR A 122 -9.37 -1.72 3.16
C TYR A 122 -9.85 -0.84 2.02
N ARG A 123 -11.16 -0.54 1.97
CA ARG A 123 -11.78 0.26 0.89
C ARG A 123 -11.58 1.77 1.07
N PHE A 124 -10.51 2.18 1.73
CA PHE A 124 -10.13 3.57 2.01
C PHE A 124 -8.79 3.92 1.36
N SER A 125 -8.52 5.21 1.22
CA SER A 125 -7.25 5.72 0.71
C SER A 125 -6.35 6.13 1.86
N TRP A 126 -5.24 5.41 2.06
CA TRP A 126 -4.24 5.74 3.08
C TRP A 126 -3.22 6.75 2.55
N VAL A 127 -2.79 7.66 3.43
CA VAL A 127 -1.71 8.62 3.15
C VAL A 127 -0.36 7.90 2.99
N ARG A 128 -0.15 6.83 3.75
CA ARG A 128 1.06 6.00 3.68
C ARG A 128 1.34 5.49 2.28
N ASP A 129 0.32 4.91 1.67
CA ASP A 129 0.37 4.29 0.36
C ASP A 129 0.67 5.32 -0.75
N SER A 130 0.53 6.63 -0.46
CA SER A 130 0.71 7.69 -1.45
C SER A 130 2.12 7.74 -2.05
N SER A 131 3.15 7.56 -1.23
CA SER A 131 4.55 7.73 -1.67
C SER A 131 4.94 6.69 -2.72
N PHE A 132 4.63 5.43 -2.41
CA PHE A 132 4.79 4.30 -3.33
C PHE A 132 3.92 4.45 -4.56
N THR A 133 2.65 4.82 -4.40
CA THR A 133 1.72 5.01 -5.52
C THR A 133 2.26 6.02 -6.53
N ILE A 134 2.68 7.19 -6.05
CA ILE A 134 3.22 8.27 -6.88
C ILE A 134 4.56 7.90 -7.51
N TYR A 135 5.45 7.29 -6.74
CA TYR A 135 6.71 6.78 -7.27
C TYR A 135 6.47 5.83 -8.45
N ILE A 136 5.62 4.82 -8.25
CA ILE A 136 5.38 3.78 -9.25
C ILE A 136 4.66 4.33 -10.48
N LEU A 137 3.58 5.10 -10.31
CA LEU A 137 2.84 5.69 -11.44
C LEU A 137 3.75 6.56 -12.31
N LEU A 138 4.55 7.44 -11.70
CA LEU A 138 5.47 8.31 -12.43
C LEU A 138 6.60 7.52 -13.12
N ARG A 139 7.12 6.47 -12.48
CA ARG A 139 8.18 5.60 -13.06
C ARG A 139 7.66 4.77 -14.22
N LEU A 140 6.43 4.28 -14.13
CA LEU A 140 5.78 3.51 -15.19
C LEU A 140 5.24 4.41 -16.31
N GLY A 141 5.10 5.72 -16.09
CA GLY A 141 4.67 6.69 -17.12
C GLY A 141 3.20 7.09 -17.06
N PHE A 142 2.47 6.65 -16.03
CA PHE A 142 1.06 6.93 -15.76
C PHE A 142 0.91 8.29 -15.06
N LYS A 143 1.21 9.35 -15.83
CA LYS A 143 1.24 10.71 -15.29
C LYS A 143 -0.16 11.23 -14.96
N ALA A 144 -1.17 10.92 -15.77
CA ALA A 144 -2.53 11.40 -15.54
C ALA A 144 -3.10 10.85 -14.22
N GLU A 145 -2.83 9.58 -13.95
CA GLU A 145 -3.22 8.87 -12.74
C GLU A 145 -2.47 9.42 -11.52
N ALA A 146 -1.17 9.70 -11.67
CA ALA A 146 -0.38 10.35 -10.62
C ALA A 146 -0.89 11.77 -10.33
N ASP A 147 -1.25 12.54 -11.37
CA ASP A 147 -1.81 13.88 -11.22
C ASP A 147 -3.16 13.83 -10.49
N ALA A 148 -4.06 12.93 -10.88
CA ALA A 148 -5.38 12.78 -10.25
C ALA A 148 -5.27 12.38 -8.77
N TYR A 149 -4.43 11.40 -8.44
CA TYR A 149 -4.22 10.97 -7.06
C TYR A 149 -3.55 12.05 -6.20
N MET A 150 -2.61 12.82 -6.76
CA MET A 150 -2.02 13.97 -6.04
C MET A 150 -3.03 15.08 -5.81
N GLU A 151 -3.88 15.38 -6.79
CA GLU A 151 -4.96 16.36 -6.63
C GLU A 151 -5.90 15.94 -5.49
N PHE A 152 -6.28 14.66 -5.45
CA PHE A 152 -7.05 14.08 -4.33
C PHE A 152 -6.36 14.28 -2.98
N ILE A 153 -5.15 13.73 -2.79
CA ILE A 153 -4.45 13.74 -1.50
C ILE A 153 -4.12 15.17 -1.03
N MET A 154 -3.71 16.05 -1.95
CA MET A 154 -3.41 17.44 -1.62
C MET A 154 -4.63 18.21 -1.17
N GLU A 155 -5.78 18.00 -1.84
CA GLU A 155 -7.03 18.62 -1.44
C GLU A 155 -7.38 18.21 0.00
N ARG A 156 -7.34 16.90 0.30
CA ARG A 156 -7.61 16.37 1.65
C ARG A 156 -6.65 16.92 2.69
N PHE A 157 -5.36 16.97 2.37
CA PHE A 157 -4.32 17.52 3.24
C PHE A 157 -4.57 19.00 3.58
N THR A 158 -5.04 19.80 2.63
CA THR A 158 -5.34 21.21 2.89
C THR A 158 -6.62 21.45 3.69
N GLN A 159 -7.59 20.53 3.58
CA GLN A 159 -8.95 20.71 4.13
C GLN A 159 -9.19 19.97 5.45
N SER A 160 -8.45 18.90 5.73
CA SER A 160 -8.82 17.91 6.76
C SER A 160 -7.91 17.91 7.99
N ILE A 161 -7.21 19.01 8.25
CA ILE A 161 -6.34 19.13 9.43
C ILE A 161 -7.21 19.07 10.70
N GLY A 162 -6.87 18.16 11.60
CA GLY A 162 -7.58 17.94 12.85
C GLY A 162 -7.53 19.15 13.79
N PRO A 163 -8.39 19.20 14.83
CA PRO A 163 -8.42 20.30 15.79
C PRO A 163 -7.09 20.55 16.52
N ASP A 164 -6.28 19.50 16.68
CA ASP A 164 -4.95 19.52 17.29
C ASP A 164 -3.83 19.85 16.30
N GLY A 165 -4.15 20.01 15.00
CA GLY A 165 -3.18 20.22 13.93
C GLY A 165 -2.69 18.93 13.25
N GLY A 166 -3.13 17.75 13.73
CA GLY A 166 -2.74 16.46 13.16
C GLY A 166 -3.40 16.16 11.82
N LEU A 167 -2.78 15.29 11.03
CA LEU A 167 -3.36 14.78 9.79
C LEU A 167 -4.12 13.47 10.04
N PRO A 168 -5.32 13.32 9.46
CA PRO A 168 -5.95 12.02 9.30
C PRO A 168 -5.06 11.09 8.49
N ILE A 169 -5.01 9.81 8.88
CA ILE A 169 -4.13 8.82 8.23
C ILE A 169 -4.75 8.21 6.97
N MET A 170 -6.08 8.27 6.85
CA MET A 170 -6.84 7.71 5.73
C MET A 170 -8.12 8.50 5.46
N PHE A 171 -8.68 8.30 4.26
CA PHE A 171 -9.89 8.97 3.78
C PHE A 171 -10.81 7.99 3.06
N THR A 172 -12.12 8.25 3.10
CA THR A 172 -13.04 7.60 2.15
C THR A 172 -12.72 8.01 0.71
N ILE A 173 -13.28 7.28 -0.26
CA ILE A 173 -13.15 7.63 -1.69
C ILE A 173 -13.70 9.03 -2.03
N ARG A 174 -14.49 9.64 -1.14
CA ARG A 174 -14.99 11.02 -1.27
C ARG A 174 -14.24 12.02 -0.41
N GLY A 175 -13.27 11.57 0.39
CA GLY A 175 -12.47 12.44 1.24
C GLY A 175 -12.98 12.65 2.65
N GLU A 176 -13.98 11.88 3.10
CA GLU A 176 -14.49 11.96 4.46
C GLU A 176 -13.49 11.30 5.43
N THR A 177 -13.42 11.79 6.67
CA THR A 177 -12.53 11.28 7.74
C THR A 177 -13.28 10.52 8.84
N ASP A 178 -14.61 10.61 8.86
CA ASP A 178 -15.45 9.84 9.78
C ASP A 178 -15.63 8.42 9.24
N ILE A 179 -14.85 7.49 9.79
CA ILE A 179 -14.79 6.09 9.36
C ILE A 179 -15.02 5.18 10.59
N PRO A 180 -16.25 5.12 11.12
CA PRO A 180 -16.55 4.31 12.28
C PRO A 180 -16.42 2.81 11.95
N GLU A 181 -15.78 2.06 12.84
CA GLU A 181 -15.69 0.60 12.76
C GLU A 181 -16.97 -0.02 13.34
N ILE A 182 -17.71 -0.79 12.54
CA ILE A 182 -18.92 -1.51 12.94
C ILE A 182 -18.78 -3.00 12.64
N THR A 183 -19.34 -3.87 13.49
CA THR A 183 -19.39 -5.32 13.24
C THR A 183 -20.73 -5.72 12.62
N LEU A 184 -20.67 -6.69 11.70
CA LEU A 184 -21.83 -7.30 11.05
C LEU A 184 -22.04 -8.71 11.59
N ASP A 185 -22.61 -8.81 12.79
CA ASP A 185 -22.74 -10.07 13.53
C ASP A 185 -23.65 -11.13 12.86
N HIS A 186 -24.36 -10.73 11.80
CA HIS A 186 -25.20 -11.61 10.99
C HIS A 186 -24.44 -12.37 9.89
N PHE A 187 -23.18 -12.03 9.64
CA PHE A 187 -22.31 -12.79 8.73
C PHE A 187 -21.40 -13.73 9.52
N GLU A 188 -21.29 -14.98 9.07
CA GLU A 188 -20.31 -15.94 9.63
C GLU A 188 -18.86 -15.54 9.36
N GLY A 189 -18.63 -14.69 8.35
CA GLY A 189 -17.32 -14.30 7.88
C GLY A 189 -16.61 -15.36 7.05
N TYR A 190 -15.56 -14.95 6.33
CA TYR A 190 -14.89 -15.82 5.36
C TYR A 190 -14.29 -17.05 6.06
N ARG A 191 -14.73 -18.25 5.67
CA ARG A 191 -14.33 -19.54 6.29
C ARG A 191 -14.52 -19.56 7.82
N GLY A 192 -15.55 -18.87 8.33
CA GLY A 192 -15.85 -18.78 9.76
C GLY A 192 -14.97 -17.78 10.52
N SER A 193 -14.30 -16.86 9.83
CA SER A 193 -13.45 -15.83 10.44
C SER A 193 -14.28 -14.61 10.81
N ALA A 194 -14.48 -14.39 12.10
CA ALA A 194 -15.31 -13.32 12.64
C ALA A 194 -14.50 -12.41 13.59
N PRO A 195 -14.87 -11.13 13.75
CA PRO A 195 -16.06 -10.49 13.19
C PRO A 195 -15.85 -9.98 11.75
N VAL A 196 -16.96 -9.82 11.02
CA VAL A 196 -16.99 -9.05 9.77
C VAL A 196 -17.13 -7.57 10.13
N ARG A 197 -16.20 -6.73 9.72
CA ARG A 197 -16.12 -5.29 10.01
C ARG A 197 -16.35 -4.43 8.77
N ILE A 198 -17.11 -3.35 8.92
CA ILE A 198 -17.11 -2.23 7.99
C ILE A 198 -16.46 -1.04 8.70
N GLY A 199 -15.62 -0.30 7.98
CA GLY A 199 -14.80 0.75 8.57
C GLY A 199 -13.51 0.21 9.18
N ASN A 200 -12.64 1.12 9.63
CA ASN A 200 -11.33 0.77 10.15
C ASN A 200 -10.97 1.69 11.33
N GLY A 201 -10.82 1.10 12.51
CA GLY A 201 -10.48 1.82 13.73
C GLY A 201 -9.16 2.60 13.67
N ALA A 202 -8.27 2.23 12.74
CA ALA A 202 -7.03 2.97 12.52
C ALA A 202 -7.27 4.42 12.06
N ALA A 203 -8.46 4.76 11.56
CA ALA A 203 -8.81 6.14 11.21
C ALA A 203 -8.60 7.14 12.38
N PHE A 204 -8.61 6.66 13.62
CA PHE A 204 -8.41 7.46 14.84
C PHE A 204 -7.02 7.25 15.47
N HIS A 205 -6.12 6.52 14.81
CA HIS A 205 -4.76 6.28 15.30
C HIS A 205 -3.87 7.50 15.12
N LEU A 206 -2.88 7.60 16.00
CA LEU A 206 -1.82 8.60 15.91
C LEU A 206 -0.61 7.98 15.23
N GLN A 207 -0.39 8.31 13.97
CA GLN A 207 0.69 7.79 13.13
C GLN A 207 1.61 8.95 12.72
N PHE A 208 2.90 8.87 12.99
CA PHE A 208 3.83 9.96 12.71
C PHE A 208 4.59 9.78 11.39
N ASP A 209 4.67 8.57 10.87
CA ASP A 209 5.29 8.29 9.58
C ASP A 209 4.55 8.94 8.39
N VAL A 210 3.23 9.13 8.49
CA VAL A 210 2.40 9.78 7.45
C VAL A 210 2.90 11.16 7.01
N TYR A 211 3.53 11.93 7.92
CA TYR A 211 4.08 13.24 7.58
C TYR A 211 5.28 13.12 6.63
N GLY A 212 6.13 12.12 6.87
CA GLY A 212 7.27 11.81 6.01
C GLY A 212 6.82 11.23 4.68
N GLU A 213 5.88 10.29 4.70
CA GLU A 213 5.35 9.62 3.51
C GLU A 213 4.63 10.61 2.59
N LEU A 214 3.80 11.48 3.15
CA LEU A 214 3.18 12.55 2.40
C LEU A 214 4.26 13.46 1.81
N MET A 215 5.18 13.97 2.63
CA MET A 215 6.22 14.89 2.16
C MET A 215 7.13 14.28 1.08
N ASP A 216 7.43 12.98 1.15
CA ASP A 216 8.16 12.26 0.12
C ASP A 216 7.34 12.19 -1.19
N SER A 217 6.03 11.94 -1.10
CA SER A 217 5.10 12.02 -2.23
C SER A 217 5.11 13.41 -2.89
N ILE A 218 5.02 14.48 -2.08
CA ILE A 218 5.09 15.88 -2.56
C ILE A 218 6.42 16.14 -3.28
N TYR A 219 7.53 15.67 -2.70
CA TYR A 219 8.85 15.87 -3.25
C TYR A 219 9.05 15.13 -4.58
N LEU A 220 8.63 13.87 -4.66
CA LEU A 220 8.68 13.06 -5.88
C LEU A 220 7.79 13.65 -6.97
N TYR A 221 6.56 14.06 -6.62
CA TYR A 221 5.66 14.72 -7.54
C TYR A 221 6.22 16.04 -8.07
N ASN A 222 6.81 16.88 -7.22
CA ASN A 222 7.49 18.09 -7.66
C ASN A 222 8.70 17.79 -8.57
N LYS A 223 9.38 16.65 -8.38
CA LYS A 223 10.55 16.26 -9.16
C LYS A 223 10.19 15.72 -10.55
N TYR A 224 9.13 14.91 -10.65
CA TYR A 224 8.82 14.14 -11.86
C TYR A 224 7.42 14.43 -12.45
N GLY A 225 6.51 15.02 -11.67
CA GLY A 225 5.15 15.41 -12.05
C GLY A 225 5.00 16.94 -12.21
N LYS A 226 3.91 17.51 -11.68
CA LYS A 226 3.68 18.98 -11.71
C LYS A 226 4.43 19.66 -10.55
N PRO A 227 5.07 20.82 -10.78
CA PRO A 227 5.68 21.59 -9.70
C PRO A 227 4.68 22.03 -8.64
N VAL A 228 5.12 22.05 -7.38
CA VAL A 228 4.30 22.47 -6.24
C VAL A 228 3.90 23.95 -6.35
N SER A 229 2.63 24.23 -6.08
CA SER A 229 2.06 25.59 -6.05
C SER A 229 2.38 26.33 -4.75
N TRP A 230 2.13 27.64 -4.72
CA TRP A 230 2.31 28.46 -3.52
C TRP A 230 1.44 28.00 -2.35
N ASP A 231 0.17 27.65 -2.60
CA ASP A 231 -0.77 27.26 -1.55
C ASP A 231 -0.39 25.91 -0.93
N ILE A 232 0.03 24.96 -1.76
CA ILE A 232 0.56 23.68 -1.30
C ILE A 232 1.85 23.90 -0.50
N TRP A 233 2.75 24.78 -0.94
CA TRP A 233 3.93 25.13 -0.14
C TRP A 233 3.56 25.73 1.21
N CYS A 234 2.56 26.60 1.28
CA CYS A 234 2.06 27.14 2.54
C CYS A 234 1.50 26.04 3.46
N ALA A 235 0.81 25.06 2.90
CA ALA A 235 0.31 23.90 3.65
C ALA A 235 1.46 23.01 4.16
N VAL A 236 2.48 22.75 3.32
CA VAL A 236 3.71 22.05 3.73
C VAL A 236 4.41 22.76 4.89
N ARG A 237 4.50 24.09 4.86
CA ARG A 237 5.08 24.85 5.99
C ARG A 237 4.32 24.63 7.28
N ARG A 238 2.98 24.72 7.25
CA ARG A 238 2.14 24.48 8.44
C ARG A 238 2.31 23.07 8.98
N MET A 239 2.36 22.07 8.09
CA MET A 239 2.59 20.69 8.45
C MET A 239 3.96 20.50 9.12
N LEU A 240 5.04 20.99 8.52
CA LEU A 240 6.38 20.83 9.12
C LEU A 240 6.54 21.61 10.44
N ASP A 241 5.85 22.75 10.57
CA ASP A 241 5.77 23.47 11.84
C ASP A 241 5.00 22.69 12.91
N TYR A 242 3.95 21.95 12.53
CA TYR A 242 3.28 20.99 13.42
C TYR A 242 4.20 19.82 13.77
N VAL A 243 4.94 19.28 12.79
CA VAL A 243 5.89 18.18 12.98
C VAL A 243 6.95 18.53 14.05
N LEU A 244 7.41 19.78 14.10
CA LEU A 244 8.31 20.25 15.17
C LEU A 244 7.72 20.05 16.58
N THR A 245 6.40 20.08 16.74
CA THR A 245 5.71 19.98 18.04
C THR A 245 5.51 18.53 18.52
N ILE A 246 5.73 17.55 17.64
CA ILE A 246 5.53 16.13 17.95
C ILE A 246 6.83 15.35 18.10
N ILE A 247 7.99 15.98 17.82
CA ILE A 247 9.30 15.37 18.03
C ILE A 247 9.42 14.86 19.48
N GLY A 248 9.90 13.62 19.63
CA GLY A 248 10.07 12.97 20.92
C GLY A 248 8.79 12.39 21.54
N LYS A 249 7.62 12.55 20.90
CA LYS A 249 6.38 11.88 21.31
C LYS A 249 6.30 10.46 20.76
N THR A 250 5.41 9.67 21.33
CA THR A 250 5.13 8.27 20.95
C THR A 250 3.92 8.18 20.01
N ASP A 251 3.95 7.24 19.08
CA ASP A 251 2.91 7.00 18.07
C ASP A 251 2.59 5.50 17.91
N MET A 252 1.82 5.14 16.88
CA MET A 252 1.32 3.77 16.62
C MET A 252 1.98 3.09 15.40
N SER A 253 3.07 3.65 14.88
CA SER A 253 3.85 3.09 13.75
C SER A 253 3.08 2.94 12.43
N ILE A 254 3.82 2.57 11.40
CA ILE A 254 3.32 2.20 10.07
C ILE A 254 2.36 0.99 10.11
N TRP A 255 2.49 0.15 11.15
CA TRP A 255 1.68 -1.05 11.38
C TRP A 255 0.41 -0.80 12.17
N GLU A 256 0.13 0.45 12.57
CA GLU A 256 -1.11 0.84 13.24
C GLU A 256 -1.41 -0.02 14.49
N VAL A 257 -0.38 -0.26 15.31
CA VAL A 257 -0.50 -1.13 16.48
C VAL A 257 -1.59 -0.61 17.42
N ARG A 258 -2.42 -1.51 17.94
CA ARG A 258 -3.49 -1.18 18.90
C ARG A 258 -3.01 -1.25 20.36
N GLY A 259 -1.75 -1.61 20.57
CA GLY A 259 -1.06 -1.62 21.86
C GLY A 259 -0.55 -0.25 22.30
N ASP A 260 0.50 -0.26 23.13
CA ASP A 260 1.09 0.96 23.68
C ASP A 260 1.75 1.82 22.59
N LYS A 261 1.58 3.14 22.71
CA LYS A 261 2.31 4.08 21.86
C LYS A 261 3.79 4.07 22.23
N GLN A 262 4.65 3.97 21.22
CA GLN A 262 6.11 3.91 21.41
C GLN A 262 6.82 4.87 20.45
N ARG A 263 8.15 5.01 20.59
CA ARG A 263 8.99 5.71 19.61
C ARG A 263 9.54 4.69 18.64
N PHE A 264 8.73 4.37 17.63
CA PHE A 264 9.12 3.44 16.57
C PHE A 264 10.22 4.02 15.71
N THR A 265 11.25 3.21 15.44
CA THR A 265 12.42 3.64 14.66
C THR A 265 12.00 4.13 13.29
N ILE A 266 11.06 3.43 12.62
CA ILE A 266 10.57 3.82 11.31
C ILE A 266 9.80 5.15 11.34
N SER A 267 8.98 5.39 12.37
CA SER A 267 8.29 6.67 12.54
C SER A 267 9.28 7.82 12.68
N GLN A 268 10.36 7.63 13.44
CA GLN A 268 11.42 8.63 13.55
C GLN A 268 12.13 8.85 12.20
N VAL A 269 12.41 7.79 11.43
CA VAL A 269 12.97 7.90 10.08
C VAL A 269 12.06 8.75 9.19
N PHE A 270 10.75 8.55 9.22
CA PHE A 270 9.83 9.34 8.40
C PHE A 270 9.63 10.78 8.91
N LEU A 271 9.71 11.03 10.22
CA LEU A 271 9.81 12.40 10.74
C LEU A 271 11.06 13.11 10.21
N TRP A 272 12.20 12.41 10.14
CA TRP A 272 13.40 12.92 9.47
C TRP A 272 13.17 13.18 7.97
N VAL A 273 12.50 12.26 7.26
CA VAL A 273 12.15 12.42 5.83
C VAL A 273 11.32 13.69 5.64
N ALA A 274 10.35 13.97 6.51
CA ALA A 274 9.52 15.17 6.42
C ALA A 274 10.37 16.45 6.36
N PHE A 275 11.33 16.61 7.28
CA PHE A 275 12.21 17.77 7.28
C PHE A 275 13.21 17.76 6.12
N ASP A 276 13.85 16.63 5.81
CA ASP A 276 14.80 16.53 4.70
C ASP A 276 14.15 16.91 3.36
N ARG A 277 12.96 16.36 3.06
CA ARG A 277 12.23 16.66 1.84
C ARG A 277 11.70 18.09 1.80
N GLY A 278 11.23 18.62 2.93
CA GLY A 278 10.82 20.02 3.06
C GLY A 278 11.95 21.00 2.74
N LEU A 279 13.14 20.74 3.30
CA LEU A 279 14.34 21.54 3.07
C LEU A 279 14.82 21.46 1.62
N ARG A 280 14.91 20.25 1.05
CA ARG A 280 15.29 20.06 -0.36
C ARG A 280 14.32 20.72 -1.32
N LEU A 281 13.02 20.67 -1.01
CA LEU A 281 12.00 21.34 -1.81
C LEU A 281 12.16 22.87 -1.75
N ALA A 282 12.35 23.42 -0.55
CA ALA A 282 12.59 24.85 -0.36
C ALA A 282 13.80 25.35 -1.15
N GLU A 283 14.91 24.60 -1.09
CA GLU A 283 16.15 24.93 -1.80
C GLU A 283 15.99 24.83 -3.32
N LYS A 284 15.45 23.70 -3.82
CA LYS A 284 15.31 23.45 -5.26
C LYS A 284 14.43 24.50 -5.95
N ARG A 285 13.44 25.05 -5.25
CA ARG A 285 12.45 25.99 -5.79
C ARG A 285 12.65 27.43 -5.31
N CYS A 286 13.68 27.70 -4.50
CA CYS A 286 13.92 28.99 -3.85
C CYS A 286 12.68 29.51 -3.08
N LEU A 287 11.94 28.61 -2.42
CA LEU A 287 10.70 28.95 -1.73
C LEU A 287 10.99 29.60 -0.36
N PRO A 288 10.22 30.62 0.06
CA PRO A 288 10.33 31.21 1.39
C PRO A 288 10.15 30.16 2.50
N CYS A 289 11.15 30.03 3.37
CA CYS A 289 11.15 29.10 4.50
C CYS A 289 11.59 29.83 5.78
N PRO A 290 10.65 30.49 6.50
CA PRO A 290 11.00 31.28 7.69
C PRO A 290 11.61 30.44 8.83
N ASN A 291 11.11 29.20 9.03
CA ASN A 291 11.59 28.29 10.07
C ASN A 291 12.75 27.38 9.60
N ARG A 292 13.47 27.73 8.52
CA ARG A 292 14.51 26.88 7.92
C ARG A 292 15.56 26.41 8.92
N ALA A 293 16.01 27.29 9.82
CA ALA A 293 17.00 26.93 10.84
C ALA A 293 16.48 25.85 11.80
N LYS A 294 15.23 25.95 12.24
CA LYS A 294 14.59 24.97 13.13
C LYS A 294 14.40 23.62 12.43
N TRP A 295 14.01 23.64 11.14
CA TRP A 295 13.86 22.40 10.36
C TRP A 295 15.19 21.70 10.14
N LEU A 296 16.27 22.45 9.91
CA LEU A 296 17.63 21.90 9.80
C LEU A 296 18.07 21.27 11.12
N GLU A 297 17.90 21.97 12.23
CA GLU A 297 18.21 21.47 13.57
C GLU A 297 17.42 20.19 13.91
N ALA A 298 16.12 20.19 13.62
CA ALA A 298 15.25 19.02 13.82
C ALA A 298 15.69 17.83 12.96
N ARG A 299 15.96 18.04 11.66
CA ARG A 299 16.48 16.99 10.76
C ARG A 299 17.75 16.37 11.34
N ASP A 300 18.72 17.19 11.72
CA ASP A 300 20.03 16.70 12.17
C ASP A 300 19.92 15.99 13.53
N SER A 301 19.13 16.56 14.45
CA SER A 301 18.92 15.97 15.79
C SER A 301 18.19 14.63 15.73
N ILE A 302 17.15 14.51 14.91
CA ILE A 302 16.42 13.24 14.72
C ILE A 302 17.35 12.19 14.10
N TYR A 303 18.18 12.58 13.14
CA TYR A 303 19.14 11.66 12.51
C TYR A 303 20.09 11.07 13.55
N GLU A 304 20.77 11.92 14.33
CA GLU A 304 21.69 11.47 15.38
C GLU A 304 20.97 10.61 16.42
N GLU A 305 19.76 11.00 16.83
CA GLU A 305 18.97 10.21 17.77
C GLU A 305 18.67 8.79 17.26
N ILE A 306 18.26 8.65 16.00
CA ILE A 306 17.99 7.33 15.40
C ILE A 306 19.28 6.49 15.36
N MET A 307 20.41 7.10 15.00
CA MET A 307 21.68 6.38 14.91
C MET A 307 22.21 5.96 16.29
N GLU A 308 21.91 6.73 17.34
CA GLU A 308 22.29 6.41 18.72
C GLU A 308 21.36 5.41 19.39
N LYS A 309 20.04 5.60 19.24
CA LYS A 309 19.01 4.85 20.00
C LYS A 309 18.34 3.76 19.18
N GLY A 310 18.19 3.95 17.87
CA GLY A 310 17.51 3.02 16.96
C GLY A 310 18.36 1.83 16.52
N TYR A 311 19.68 1.85 16.75
CA TYR A 311 20.57 0.74 16.40
C TYR A 311 21.13 0.05 17.65
N ASN A 312 20.78 -1.22 17.84
CA ASN A 312 21.30 -2.03 18.93
C ASN A 312 22.65 -2.64 18.53
N LYS A 313 23.73 -2.24 19.21
CA LYS A 313 25.11 -2.67 18.92
C LYS A 313 25.37 -4.14 19.29
N GLU A 314 24.65 -4.69 20.27
CA GLU A 314 24.78 -6.09 20.68
C GLU A 314 24.09 -7.02 19.67
N MET A 315 22.86 -6.67 19.28
CA MET A 315 22.14 -7.39 18.23
C MET A 315 22.72 -7.15 16.83
N LYS A 316 23.47 -6.06 16.65
CA LYS A 316 23.95 -5.56 15.35
C LYS A 316 22.80 -5.40 14.36
N SER A 317 21.75 -4.73 14.79
CA SER A 317 20.56 -4.48 13.99
C SER A 317 19.86 -3.22 14.45
N PHE A 318 19.16 -2.56 13.52
CA PHE A 318 18.11 -1.63 13.91
C PHE A 318 16.96 -2.37 14.61
N ILE A 319 16.33 -1.67 15.55
CA ILE A 319 15.27 -2.17 16.43
C ILE A 319 13.90 -1.63 16.01
N GLN A 320 12.83 -2.26 16.48
CA GLN A 320 11.45 -1.84 16.25
C GLN A 320 11.17 -0.45 16.83
N SER A 321 11.45 -0.28 18.12
CA SER A 321 11.25 0.98 18.85
C SER A 321 12.31 1.15 19.93
N TYR A 322 12.45 2.37 20.45
CA TYR A 322 13.40 2.64 21.53
C TYR A 322 13.01 1.92 22.84
N GLU A 323 11.72 1.67 23.03
CA GLU A 323 11.17 0.95 24.17
C GLU A 323 11.33 -0.58 24.01
N ALA A 324 11.14 -1.13 22.80
CA ALA A 324 11.32 -2.54 22.48
C ALA A 324 12.67 -2.78 21.78
N ASN A 325 13.76 -2.47 22.48
CA ASN A 325 15.11 -2.42 21.90
C ASN A 325 15.77 -3.77 21.59
N THR A 326 15.04 -4.86 21.75
CA THR A 326 15.44 -6.22 21.37
C THR A 326 14.58 -6.84 20.27
N VAL A 327 13.62 -6.09 19.73
CA VAL A 327 12.67 -6.57 18.72
C VAL A 327 13.07 -6.04 17.34
N LEU A 328 12.96 -6.87 16.31
CA LEU A 328 13.17 -6.49 14.92
C LEU A 328 11.88 -6.04 14.26
N ASP A 329 11.99 -5.14 13.29
CA ASP A 329 10.87 -4.71 12.47
C ASP A 329 11.31 -4.56 11.01
N SER A 330 10.60 -5.22 10.11
CA SER A 330 10.88 -5.21 8.67
C SER A 330 10.65 -3.85 8.02
N SER A 331 9.93 -2.93 8.66
CA SER A 331 9.72 -1.57 8.14
C SER A 331 11.01 -0.78 7.97
N ILE A 332 12.08 -1.12 8.72
CA ILE A 332 13.39 -0.48 8.55
C ILE A 332 14.02 -0.72 7.18
N LEU A 333 13.55 -1.74 6.44
CA LEU A 333 13.98 -2.00 5.06
C LEU A 333 13.68 -0.82 4.12
N LEU A 334 12.77 0.08 4.51
CA LEU A 334 12.48 1.33 3.81
C LEU A 334 13.56 2.41 3.96
N ALA A 335 14.40 2.35 5.01
CA ALA A 335 15.40 3.36 5.30
C ALA A 335 16.32 3.71 4.10
N PRO A 336 16.89 2.75 3.34
CA PRO A 336 17.63 3.06 2.12
C PRO A 336 16.77 3.56 0.96
N LEU A 337 15.49 3.20 0.89
CA LEU A 337 14.57 3.65 -0.16
C LEU A 337 14.30 5.15 -0.01
N VAL A 338 14.18 5.63 1.23
CA VAL A 338 14.01 7.05 1.55
C VAL A 338 15.32 7.80 1.78
N PHE A 339 16.47 7.19 1.44
CA PHE A 339 17.80 7.78 1.53
C PHE A 339 18.23 8.17 2.95
N PHE A 340 17.68 7.55 3.99
CA PHE A 340 18.11 7.75 5.37
C PHE A 340 19.48 7.12 5.63
N ILE A 341 19.70 5.90 5.13
CA ILE A 341 20.95 5.16 5.30
C ILE A 341 21.48 4.65 3.96
N SER A 342 22.80 4.58 3.83
CA SER A 342 23.41 3.93 2.66
C SER A 342 23.03 2.45 2.64
N PRO A 343 22.63 1.88 1.48
CA PRO A 343 22.40 0.44 1.35
C PRO A 343 23.64 -0.42 1.68
N SER A 344 24.83 0.16 1.64
CA SER A 344 26.11 -0.49 1.98
C SER A 344 26.62 -0.17 3.38
N ASP A 345 25.86 0.57 4.20
CA ASP A 345 26.28 0.84 5.58
C ASP A 345 26.37 -0.49 6.36
N PRO A 346 27.46 -0.74 7.13
CA PRO A 346 27.60 -1.95 7.93
C PRO A 346 26.45 -2.19 8.91
N ARG A 347 25.83 -1.13 9.44
CA ARG A 347 24.66 -1.20 10.34
C ARG A 347 23.42 -1.69 9.58
N PHE A 348 23.24 -1.22 8.35
CA PHE A 348 22.11 -1.66 7.52
C PHE A 348 22.30 -3.08 6.99
N THR A 349 23.49 -3.41 6.49
CA THR A 349 23.79 -4.75 5.97
C THR A 349 23.75 -5.83 7.06
N SER A 350 24.18 -5.52 8.29
CA SER A 350 23.99 -6.42 9.43
C SER A 350 22.51 -6.58 9.82
N THR A 351 21.70 -5.52 9.70
CA THR A 351 20.25 -5.58 9.85
C THR A 351 19.60 -6.48 8.79
N LEU A 352 20.03 -6.39 7.52
CA LEU A 352 19.58 -7.28 6.44
C LEU A 352 19.91 -8.74 6.75
N ASP A 353 21.17 -9.01 7.12
CA ASP A 353 21.65 -10.34 7.48
C ASP A 353 20.86 -10.91 8.68
N ARG A 354 20.48 -10.06 9.64
CA ARG A 354 19.64 -10.42 10.79
C ARG A 354 18.19 -10.72 10.40
N ILE A 355 17.54 -9.88 9.59
CA ILE A 355 16.15 -10.08 9.13
C ILE A 355 16.02 -11.38 8.32
N MET A 356 17.05 -11.73 7.53
CA MET A 356 17.10 -12.97 6.74
C MET A 356 17.22 -14.25 7.58
N LEU A 357 17.56 -14.17 8.86
CA LEU A 357 17.57 -15.33 9.74
C LEU A 357 16.14 -15.84 9.97
N PRO A 358 15.98 -17.13 10.29
CA PRO A 358 14.68 -17.64 10.67
C PRO A 358 14.23 -17.13 12.05
N PRO A 359 12.92 -17.08 12.33
CA PRO A 359 12.41 -16.63 13.63
C PRO A 359 13.02 -17.35 14.83
N GLU A 360 13.29 -18.66 14.71
CA GLU A 360 13.97 -19.44 15.76
C GLU A 360 15.42 -19.02 16.06
N GLU A 361 16.06 -18.28 15.14
CA GLU A 361 17.38 -17.67 15.33
C GLU A 361 17.30 -16.15 15.58
N GLY A 362 16.09 -15.63 15.82
CA GLY A 362 15.82 -14.22 16.07
C GLY A 362 15.85 -13.35 14.82
N GLY A 363 15.53 -13.90 13.64
CA GLY A 363 15.24 -13.13 12.43
C GLY A 363 13.74 -13.07 12.11
N LEU A 364 13.39 -12.69 10.88
CA LEU A 364 11.99 -12.50 10.47
C LEU A 364 11.62 -13.29 9.20
N THR A 365 12.48 -14.20 8.73
CA THR A 365 12.27 -14.88 7.43
C THR A 365 11.97 -16.37 7.59
N SER A 366 10.79 -16.83 7.18
CA SER A 366 10.45 -18.27 7.14
C SER A 366 10.10 -18.70 5.73
N THR A 367 10.77 -19.74 5.21
CA THR A 367 10.52 -20.28 3.86
C THR A 367 10.57 -19.22 2.74
N GLY A 368 11.43 -18.20 2.90
CA GLY A 368 11.54 -17.10 1.95
C GLY A 368 10.39 -16.09 2.00
N LEU A 369 9.63 -16.06 3.09
CA LEU A 369 8.62 -15.05 3.37
C LEU A 369 9.00 -14.28 4.63
N VAL A 370 8.79 -12.96 4.62
CA VAL A 370 9.22 -12.06 5.69
C VAL A 370 8.02 -11.59 6.51
N TYR A 371 8.09 -11.74 7.83
CA TYR A 371 7.08 -11.22 8.76
C TYR A 371 7.34 -9.74 9.09
N ARG A 372 6.29 -9.02 9.53
CA ARG A 372 6.41 -7.61 9.95
C ARG A 372 7.39 -7.47 11.11
N TYR A 373 7.15 -8.25 12.16
CA TYR A 373 7.92 -8.35 13.39
C TYR A 373 7.58 -9.69 14.05
N ASP A 374 8.26 -10.02 15.14
CA ASP A 374 7.94 -11.20 15.95
C ASP A 374 6.72 -10.89 16.84
N THR A 375 5.58 -11.53 16.54
CA THR A 375 4.32 -11.36 17.27
C THR A 375 4.30 -12.03 18.64
N ASP A 376 5.23 -12.95 18.94
CA ASP A 376 5.38 -13.52 20.27
C ASP A 376 6.22 -12.60 21.19
N ALA A 377 7.10 -11.78 20.59
CA ALA A 377 7.97 -10.85 21.30
C ALA A 377 7.43 -9.40 21.33
N SER A 378 6.46 -9.05 20.48
CA SER A 378 5.86 -7.73 20.37
C SER A 378 4.35 -7.80 20.66
N ASP A 379 3.88 -7.03 21.65
CA ASP A 379 2.45 -6.89 21.94
C ASP A 379 1.86 -5.79 21.05
N ASP A 380 1.21 -6.20 19.96
CA ASP A 380 0.53 -5.30 19.03
C ASP A 380 -0.88 -4.88 19.49
N GLY A 381 -1.33 -5.39 20.64
CA GLY A 381 -2.64 -5.10 21.24
C GLY A 381 -3.84 -5.74 20.55
N VAL A 382 -3.62 -6.63 19.56
CA VAL A 382 -4.70 -7.33 18.84
C VAL A 382 -4.69 -8.82 19.13
N GLY A 383 -3.49 -9.41 19.23
CA GLY A 383 -3.31 -10.85 19.42
C GLY A 383 -3.64 -11.66 18.15
N GLY A 384 -3.61 -12.99 18.29
CA GLY A 384 -3.72 -13.93 17.17
C GLY A 384 -2.38 -14.18 16.48
N ARG A 385 -2.41 -15.02 15.43
CA ARG A 385 -1.25 -15.22 14.55
C ARG A 385 -1.37 -14.30 13.35
N ASP A 386 -0.23 -14.08 12.70
CA ASP A 386 -0.09 -13.27 11.51
C ASP A 386 0.51 -14.12 10.38
N GLY A 387 0.11 -13.85 9.15
CA GLY A 387 0.80 -14.36 7.98
C GLY A 387 2.11 -13.61 7.72
N ALA A 388 2.90 -14.11 6.78
CA ALA A 388 4.04 -13.35 6.30
C ALA A 388 3.53 -12.24 5.35
N PHE A 389 3.86 -10.99 5.67
CA PHE A 389 3.33 -9.85 4.95
C PHE A 389 4.02 -9.69 3.60
N SER A 390 3.24 -9.77 2.52
CA SER A 390 3.77 -9.80 1.15
C SER A 390 4.71 -8.64 0.86
N ILE A 391 4.37 -7.45 1.39
CA ILE A 391 5.19 -6.24 1.24
C ILE A 391 6.59 -6.35 1.84
N CYS A 392 6.74 -6.97 3.01
CA CYS A 392 8.02 -7.05 3.71
C CYS A 392 9.01 -7.89 2.91
N THR A 393 8.51 -8.94 2.24
CA THR A 393 9.31 -9.76 1.34
C THR A 393 9.81 -8.93 0.16
N PHE A 394 8.95 -8.11 -0.46
CA PHE A 394 9.37 -7.23 -1.56
C PHE A 394 10.33 -6.11 -1.11
N TRP A 395 10.15 -5.54 0.09
CA TRP A 395 11.09 -4.58 0.65
C TRP A 395 12.46 -5.22 0.90
N LEU A 396 12.50 -6.47 1.39
CA LEU A 396 13.75 -7.18 1.60
C LEU A 396 14.47 -7.44 0.27
N VAL A 397 13.72 -7.86 -0.77
CA VAL A 397 14.24 -7.97 -2.14
C VAL A 397 14.87 -6.65 -2.58
N GLU A 398 14.12 -5.55 -2.53
CA GLU A 398 14.62 -4.26 -3.01
C GLU A 398 15.83 -3.75 -2.21
N ALA A 399 15.80 -3.90 -0.88
CA ALA A 399 16.90 -3.51 -0.01
C ALA A 399 18.18 -4.30 -0.32
N MET A 400 18.07 -5.63 -0.50
CA MET A 400 19.19 -6.48 -0.94
C MET A 400 19.69 -6.10 -2.33
N THR A 401 18.79 -5.81 -3.28
CA THR A 401 19.16 -5.36 -4.63
C THR A 401 19.97 -4.07 -4.58
N ARG A 402 19.57 -3.10 -3.75
CA ARG A 402 20.30 -1.85 -3.57
C ARG A 402 21.66 -2.07 -2.90
N ALA A 403 21.71 -2.90 -1.86
CA ALA A 403 22.97 -3.28 -1.21
C ALA A 403 23.93 -3.99 -2.19
N SER A 404 23.39 -4.77 -3.13
CA SER A 404 24.21 -5.58 -4.06
C SER A 404 25.08 -4.79 -5.03
N ILE A 405 24.81 -3.49 -5.20
CA ILE A 405 25.66 -2.58 -5.99
C ILE A 405 27.09 -2.56 -5.43
N HIS A 406 27.23 -2.64 -4.10
CA HIS A 406 28.52 -2.64 -3.41
C HIS A 406 28.83 -3.94 -2.68
N GLU A 407 27.81 -4.76 -2.42
CA GLU A 407 27.92 -6.05 -1.71
C GLU A 407 27.33 -7.18 -2.58
N PRO A 408 28.07 -7.66 -3.61
CA PRO A 408 27.53 -8.55 -4.65
C PRO A 408 26.85 -9.82 -4.15
N LYS A 409 27.16 -10.26 -2.92
CA LYS A 409 26.53 -11.41 -2.25
C LYS A 409 25.00 -11.32 -2.16
N TYR A 410 24.42 -10.12 -2.16
CA TYR A 410 22.98 -9.93 -2.00
C TYR A 410 22.20 -10.11 -3.31
N LEU A 411 22.80 -9.93 -4.49
CA LEU A 411 22.05 -9.98 -5.75
C LEU A 411 21.44 -11.36 -6.03
N PRO A 412 22.17 -12.49 -5.91
CA PRO A 412 21.59 -13.81 -6.13
C PRO A 412 20.47 -14.14 -5.14
N ARG A 413 20.61 -13.68 -3.88
CA ARG A 413 19.60 -13.85 -2.83
C ARG A 413 18.33 -13.08 -3.15
N ALA A 414 18.46 -11.81 -3.54
CA ALA A 414 17.34 -10.97 -3.94
C ALA A 414 16.59 -11.55 -5.14
N LEU A 415 17.30 -12.01 -6.16
CA LEU A 415 16.69 -12.63 -7.34
C LEU A 415 15.94 -13.92 -6.97
N ASN A 416 16.55 -14.80 -6.18
CA ASN A 416 15.90 -16.05 -5.77
C ASN A 416 14.65 -15.79 -4.92
N LEU A 417 14.75 -14.88 -3.94
CA LEU A 417 13.63 -14.48 -3.10
C LEU A 417 12.49 -13.89 -3.93
N PHE A 418 12.80 -13.01 -4.88
CA PHE A 418 11.81 -12.41 -5.77
C PHE A 418 11.10 -13.47 -6.63
N GLN A 419 11.85 -14.38 -7.25
CA GLN A 419 11.27 -15.45 -8.08
C GLN A 419 10.39 -16.40 -7.28
N ASN A 420 10.80 -16.75 -6.06
CA ASN A 420 9.99 -17.57 -5.15
C ASN A 420 8.71 -16.83 -4.76
N MET A 421 8.81 -15.54 -4.44
CA MET A 421 7.66 -14.72 -4.06
C MET A 421 6.60 -14.67 -5.17
N LEU A 422 7.02 -14.59 -6.45
CA LEU A 422 6.09 -14.63 -7.58
C LEU A 422 5.23 -15.90 -7.64
N GLN A 423 5.70 -17.03 -7.11
CA GLN A 423 4.96 -18.30 -7.10
C GLN A 423 3.79 -18.32 -6.12
N PHE A 424 3.75 -17.40 -5.14
CA PHE A 424 2.63 -17.31 -4.20
C PHE A 424 1.44 -16.53 -4.76
N SER A 425 1.62 -15.80 -5.86
CA SER A 425 0.50 -15.08 -6.50
C SER A 425 -0.62 -16.04 -6.91
N ASN A 426 -1.85 -15.54 -6.95
CA ASN A 426 -2.97 -16.35 -7.44
C ASN A 426 -2.87 -16.58 -8.98
N HIS A 427 -3.79 -17.34 -9.55
CA HIS A 427 -3.85 -17.61 -10.99
C HIS A 427 -3.97 -16.37 -11.90
N LEU A 428 -4.30 -15.21 -11.32
CA LEU A 428 -4.30 -13.89 -11.96
C LEU A 428 -3.06 -13.07 -11.57
N SER A 429 -1.98 -13.68 -11.08
CA SER A 429 -0.76 -13.00 -10.63
C SER A 429 -1.00 -11.92 -9.55
N MET A 430 -2.09 -12.01 -8.79
CA MET A 430 -2.41 -11.05 -7.73
C MET A 430 -1.96 -11.54 -6.35
N PHE A 431 -1.53 -10.58 -5.54
CA PHE A 431 -1.21 -10.75 -4.13
C PHE A 431 -2.26 -10.14 -3.21
N SER A 432 -2.59 -10.90 -2.18
CA SER A 432 -3.24 -10.43 -0.97
C SER A 432 -2.18 -9.84 -0.04
N GLU A 433 -2.66 -9.25 1.04
CA GLU A 433 -1.86 -8.68 2.12
C GLU A 433 -0.80 -9.65 2.65
N GLU A 434 -1.19 -10.89 2.92
CA GLU A 434 -0.36 -11.86 3.62
C GLU A 434 -0.36 -13.22 2.94
N ILE A 435 0.64 -14.02 3.29
CA ILE A 435 0.79 -15.40 2.87
C ILE A 435 0.93 -16.27 4.11
N ALA A 436 0.05 -17.25 4.24
CA ALA A 436 0.10 -18.26 5.29
C ALA A 436 1.39 -19.09 5.19
N ARG A 437 1.76 -19.77 6.28
CA ARG A 437 2.84 -20.78 6.25
C ARG A 437 2.57 -21.91 5.25
N SER A 438 1.31 -22.20 4.94
CA SER A 438 0.88 -23.16 3.91
C SER A 438 1.07 -22.64 2.46
N GLY A 439 1.33 -21.34 2.29
CA GLY A 439 1.35 -20.66 0.99
C GLY A 439 -0.03 -20.12 0.55
N GLU A 440 -1.07 -20.33 1.35
CA GLU A 440 -2.40 -19.73 1.09
C GLU A 440 -2.34 -18.21 1.22
N GLN A 441 -3.09 -17.53 0.36
CA GLN A 441 -3.27 -16.08 0.38
C GLN A 441 -4.22 -15.67 1.51
N LEU A 442 -3.82 -14.70 2.34
CA LEU A 442 -4.53 -14.20 3.52
C LEU A 442 -4.70 -12.67 3.46
N GLY A 443 -5.64 -12.17 4.25
CA GLY A 443 -5.96 -10.74 4.34
C GLY A 443 -6.59 -10.17 3.08
N ASN A 444 -6.62 -8.84 2.98
CA ASN A 444 -7.32 -8.16 1.90
C ASN A 444 -6.62 -8.37 0.54
N THR A 445 -7.41 -8.45 -0.54
CA THR A 445 -6.94 -8.80 -1.88
C THR A 445 -7.74 -8.12 -3.01
N PRO A 446 -7.11 -7.81 -4.16
CA PRO A 446 -5.68 -7.57 -4.31
C PRO A 446 -5.26 -6.36 -3.47
N GLN A 447 -4.19 -6.48 -2.69
CA GLN A 447 -3.73 -5.39 -1.83
C GLN A 447 -2.79 -4.46 -2.62
N ALA A 448 -3.12 -3.17 -2.65
CA ALA A 448 -2.36 -2.12 -3.32
C ALA A 448 -0.88 -2.12 -2.95
N PHE A 449 -0.62 -2.18 -1.65
CA PHE A 449 0.67 -1.87 -1.08
C PHE A 449 1.72 -2.96 -1.40
N SER A 450 1.32 -4.23 -1.31
CA SER A 450 2.11 -5.38 -1.76
C SER A 450 2.47 -5.30 -3.24
N HIS A 451 1.48 -4.97 -4.05
CA HIS A 451 1.58 -4.83 -5.49
C HIS A 451 2.51 -3.66 -5.91
N LEU A 452 2.46 -2.52 -5.20
CA LEU A 452 3.36 -1.39 -5.46
C LEU A 452 4.82 -1.75 -5.15
N SER A 453 5.04 -2.49 -4.07
CA SER A 453 6.37 -2.95 -3.67
C SER A 453 6.93 -4.02 -4.60
N LEU A 454 6.07 -4.89 -5.16
CA LEU A 454 6.45 -5.83 -6.22
C LEU A 454 7.09 -5.09 -7.40
N ILE A 455 6.47 -4.01 -7.89
CA ILE A 455 7.00 -3.27 -9.04
C ILE A 455 8.29 -2.57 -8.67
N SER A 456 8.33 -1.94 -7.50
CA SER A 456 9.53 -1.26 -7.03
C SER A 456 10.73 -2.22 -7.00
N ALA A 457 10.51 -3.44 -6.47
CA ALA A 457 11.50 -4.50 -6.46
C ALA A 457 11.90 -4.97 -7.87
N ALA A 458 10.92 -5.27 -8.74
CA ALA A 458 11.15 -5.67 -10.13
C ALA A 458 11.97 -4.62 -10.90
N PHE A 459 11.60 -3.35 -10.76
CA PHE A 459 12.26 -2.23 -11.40
C PHE A 459 13.73 -2.13 -10.96
N ASN A 460 13.99 -2.20 -9.65
CA ASN A 460 15.35 -2.07 -9.13
C ASN A 460 16.22 -3.27 -9.47
N LEU A 461 15.66 -4.49 -9.48
CA LEU A 461 16.38 -5.69 -9.92
C LEU A 461 16.81 -5.54 -11.38
N ASP A 462 15.89 -5.16 -12.27
CA ASP A 462 16.22 -4.98 -13.68
C ASP A 462 17.30 -3.93 -13.90
N ARG A 463 17.22 -2.82 -13.18
CA ARG A 463 18.23 -1.76 -13.24
C ARG A 463 19.62 -2.23 -12.85
N VAL A 464 19.73 -3.14 -11.88
CA VAL A 464 21.03 -3.74 -11.51
C VAL A 464 21.51 -4.71 -12.60
N PHE A 465 20.62 -5.52 -13.18
CA PHE A 465 20.98 -6.46 -14.23
C PHE A 465 21.31 -5.84 -15.59
N GLU A 466 20.73 -4.68 -15.93
CA GLU A 466 21.06 -3.93 -17.15
C GLU A 466 22.41 -3.19 -17.05
N GLY A 467 23.04 -3.22 -15.88
CA GLY A 467 24.15 -2.35 -15.52
C GLY A 467 23.61 -0.96 -15.15
N TRP A 468 24.19 -0.35 -14.12
CA TRP A 468 23.81 0.99 -13.67
C TRP A 468 24.06 2.03 -14.78
N GLN A 469 23.09 2.23 -15.67
CA GLN A 469 23.05 3.37 -16.56
C GLN A 469 22.22 4.45 -15.87
N ASP A 470 22.93 5.37 -15.24
CA ASP A 470 22.38 6.55 -14.56
C ASP A 470 21.57 7.39 -15.56
N SER A 471 20.27 7.15 -15.63
CA SER A 471 19.32 8.05 -16.28
C SER A 471 18.82 9.03 -15.22
N ARG A 472 19.48 10.19 -15.24
CA ARG A 472 19.30 11.40 -14.41
C ARG A 472 17.86 11.72 -13.98
#